data_AF-A0A1G8HRB2-F1
#
_entry.id   AF-A0A1G8HRB2-F1
#
_cell.length_a   1.000
_cell.length_b   1.000
_cell.length_c   1.000
_cell.angle_alpha   90.00
_cell.angle_beta   90.00
_cell.angle_gamma   90.00
#
_symmetry.space_group_name_H-M   'P 1'
#
loop_
_entity.id
_entity.type
_entity.pdbx_description
1 polymer ?
#
loop_
_entity_poly.entity_id
_entity_poly.type
_entity_poly.pdbx_seq_one_letter_code
_entity_poly.pdbx_strand_id
1 'polypeptide(L)'
;MITSPSYQELLEVKKAIDELNNTNPAIHQKFLNVIQLTRQMQYGYQFLGCFMMDEEAGDFHPVAQDEYVLSVFHEQVENVKTDRDFHHLQRMLNENKQVSYANICKIALGTNPTSLVGPTLIRK
;
A
#
# COMPACT_ATOMS: atom_id res chain seq x y z
N MET A 1 -14.68 2.84 3.72
CA MET A 1 -15.13 1.89 2.67
C MET A 1 -15.10 0.47 3.25
N ILE A 2 -16.05 -0.40 2.95
CA ILE A 2 -16.02 -1.81 3.39
C ILE A 2 -15.72 -2.66 2.16
N THR A 3 -14.64 -3.44 2.22
CA THR A 3 -14.30 -4.43 1.20
C THR A 3 -14.28 -5.80 1.85
N SER A 4 -14.82 -6.81 1.18
CA SER A 4 -14.82 -8.20 1.64
C SER A 4 -14.03 -9.05 0.65
N PRO A 5 -12.68 -8.97 0.65
CA PRO A 5 -11.88 -9.76 -0.26
C PRO A 5 -12.03 -11.25 0.09
N SER A 6 -12.10 -12.07 -0.95
CA SER A 6 -12.05 -13.52 -0.83
C SER A 6 -10.63 -13.98 -0.46
N TYR A 7 -10.54 -15.17 0.12
CA TYR A 7 -9.25 -15.79 0.40
C TYR A 7 -8.39 -15.98 -0.87
N GLN A 8 -9.03 -16.30 -2.00
CA GLN A 8 -8.37 -16.51 -3.28
C GLN A 8 -7.65 -15.23 -3.74
N GLU A 9 -8.35 -14.09 -3.70
CA GLU A 9 -7.79 -12.79 -4.08
C GLU A 9 -6.64 -12.38 -3.15
N LEU A 10 -6.77 -12.60 -1.83
CA LEU A 10 -5.70 -12.31 -0.88
C LEU A 10 -4.46 -13.21 -1.11
N LEU A 11 -4.66 -14.44 -1.56
CA LEU A 11 -3.57 -15.35 -1.90
C LEU A 11 -2.87 -14.92 -3.20
N GLU A 12 -3.62 -14.44 -4.19
CA GLU A 12 -3.05 -13.88 -5.43
C GLU A 12 -2.21 -12.63 -5.16
N VAL A 13 -2.69 -11.73 -4.31
CA VAL A 13 -1.92 -10.57 -3.82
C VAL A 13 -0.61 -11.02 -3.18
N LYS A 14 -0.66 -12.02 -2.30
CA LYS A 14 0.54 -12.55 -1.65
C LYS A 14 1.55 -13.08 -2.67
N LYS A 15 1.09 -13.85 -3.65
CA LYS A 15 1.95 -14.37 -4.72
C LYS A 15 2.58 -13.24 -5.54
N ALA A 16 1.81 -12.21 -5.88
CA ALA A 16 2.33 -11.07 -6.63
C ALA A 16 3.38 -10.27 -5.84
N ILE A 17 3.21 -10.14 -4.53
CA ILE A 17 4.22 -9.53 -3.64
C ILE A 17 5.48 -10.40 -3.56
N ASP A 18 5.31 -11.71 -3.39
CA ASP A 18 6.44 -12.66 -3.35
C ASP A 18 7.22 -12.65 -4.68
N GLU A 19 6.52 -12.57 -5.81
CA GLU A 19 7.13 -12.41 -7.14
C GLU A 19 7.91 -11.10 -7.25
N LEU A 20 7.32 -9.96 -6.86
CA LEU A 20 7.99 -8.66 -6.86
C LEU A 20 9.25 -8.68 -5.99
N ASN A 21 9.22 -9.34 -4.83
CA ASN A 21 10.38 -9.49 -3.96
C ASN A 21 11.50 -10.33 -4.62
N ASN A 22 11.14 -11.33 -5.42
CA ASN A 22 12.10 -12.19 -6.12
C ASN A 22 12.68 -11.52 -7.38
N THR A 23 11.87 -10.78 -8.14
CA THR A 23 12.31 -10.14 -9.39
C THR A 23 13.00 -8.80 -9.14
N ASN A 24 12.46 -7.99 -8.20
CA ASN A 24 12.92 -6.64 -7.93
C ASN A 24 12.96 -6.39 -6.40
N PRO A 25 13.89 -7.04 -5.66
CA PRO A 25 13.97 -6.91 -4.20
C PRO A 25 14.18 -5.46 -3.74
N ALA A 26 14.86 -4.64 -4.55
CA ALA A 26 15.11 -3.24 -4.22
C ALA A 26 13.83 -2.41 -4.14
N ILE A 27 12.94 -2.51 -5.13
CA ILE A 27 11.66 -1.77 -5.11
C ILE A 27 10.72 -2.33 -4.03
N HIS A 28 10.74 -3.66 -3.83
CA HIS A 28 9.98 -4.28 -2.75
C HIS A 28 10.42 -3.76 -1.38
N GLN A 29 11.72 -3.67 -1.12
CA GLN A 29 12.24 -3.12 0.14
C GLN A 29 11.85 -1.64 0.32
N LYS A 30 11.92 -0.83 -0.75
CA LYS A 30 11.47 0.57 -0.71
C LYS A 30 9.97 0.67 -0.39
N PHE A 31 9.15 -0.19 -0.97
CA PHE A 31 7.73 -0.30 -0.66
C PHE A 31 7.50 -0.62 0.82
N LEU A 32 8.21 -1.62 1.37
CA LEU A 32 8.14 -1.95 2.80
C LEU A 32 8.52 -0.77 3.70
N ASN A 33 9.57 -0.03 3.36
CA ASN A 33 10.03 1.14 4.12
C ASN A 33 8.92 2.21 4.19
N VAL A 34 8.26 2.49 3.07
CA VAL A 34 7.19 3.48 3.01
C VAL A 34 5.91 2.99 3.71
N ILE A 35 5.60 1.70 3.66
CA ILE A 35 4.49 1.13 4.46
C ILE A 35 4.78 1.31 5.95
N GLN A 36 6.02 1.05 6.39
CA GLN A 36 6.41 1.25 7.79
C GLN A 36 6.33 2.72 8.19
N LEU A 37 6.79 3.64 7.34
CA LEU A 37 6.66 5.09 7.56
C LEU A 37 5.20 5.50 7.71
N THR A 38 4.33 5.05 6.80
CA THR A 38 2.88 5.28 6.85
C THR A 38 2.30 4.84 8.20
N ARG A 39 2.71 3.67 8.70
CA ARG A 39 2.29 3.16 10.01
C ARG A 39 2.79 4.02 11.17
N GLN A 40 4.04 4.49 11.14
CA GLN A 40 4.62 5.33 12.19
C GLN A 40 3.96 6.72 12.26
N MET A 41 3.63 7.29 11.10
CA MET A 41 2.91 8.56 10.98
C MET A 41 1.40 8.44 11.27
N GLN A 42 0.93 7.21 11.54
CA GLN A 42 -0.48 6.88 11.75
C GLN A 42 -1.39 7.26 10.56
N TYR A 43 -0.82 7.25 9.35
CA TYR A 43 -1.56 7.46 8.11
C TYR A 43 -2.27 6.18 7.68
N GLY A 44 -3.35 6.35 6.91
CA GLY A 44 -4.06 5.22 6.32
C GLY A 44 -3.27 4.58 5.18
N TYR A 45 -3.23 3.25 5.10
CA TYR A 45 -2.65 2.55 3.94
C TYR A 45 -3.42 2.81 2.64
N GLN A 46 -4.71 3.15 2.75
CA GLN A 46 -5.49 3.56 1.58
C GLN A 46 -4.99 4.89 1.02
N PHE A 47 -4.66 5.85 1.90
CA PHE A 47 -4.02 7.11 1.51
C PHE A 47 -2.69 6.88 0.80
N LEU A 48 -1.82 6.03 1.38
CA LEU A 48 -0.55 5.66 0.76
C LEU A 48 -0.75 5.12 -0.65
N GLY A 49 -1.65 4.15 -0.82
CA GLY A 49 -1.88 3.53 -2.11
C GLY A 49 -2.46 4.50 -3.15
N CYS A 50 -3.39 5.38 -2.75
CA CYS A 50 -3.88 6.43 -3.61
C CYS A 50 -2.76 7.38 -4.04
N PHE A 51 -1.89 7.79 -3.11
CA PHE A 51 -0.76 8.67 -3.40
C PHE A 51 0.29 8.01 -4.33
N MET A 52 0.57 6.72 -4.13
CA MET A 52 1.45 5.95 -5.03
C MET A 52 0.87 5.80 -6.44
N MET A 53 -0.45 5.70 -6.56
CA MET A 53 -1.14 5.48 -7.82
C MET A 53 -1.63 6.77 -8.50
N ASP A 54 -1.26 7.94 -7.98
CA ASP A 54 -1.74 9.26 -8.43
C ASP A 54 -3.28 9.36 -8.47
N GLU A 55 -3.94 8.71 -7.52
CA GLU A 55 -5.39 8.70 -7.36
C GLU A 55 -5.85 9.72 -6.31
N GLU A 56 -7.07 10.25 -6.47
CA GLU A 56 -7.67 11.12 -5.48
C GLU A 56 -7.93 10.35 -4.17
N ALA A 57 -7.21 10.73 -3.11
CA ALA A 57 -7.38 10.12 -1.79
C ALA A 57 -8.71 10.49 -1.13
N GLY A 58 -9.33 11.62 -1.53
CA GLY A 58 -10.61 12.09 -0.98
C GLY A 58 -10.62 12.08 0.54
N ASP A 59 -11.55 11.32 1.12
CA ASP A 59 -11.71 11.21 2.57
C ASP A 59 -10.61 10.42 3.29
N PHE A 60 -9.70 9.75 2.59
CA PHE A 60 -8.57 9.05 3.21
C PHE A 60 -7.43 10.00 3.57
N HIS A 61 -7.53 11.28 3.20
CA HIS A 61 -6.51 12.26 3.52
C HIS A 61 -6.34 12.38 5.05
N PRO A 62 -5.11 12.31 5.57
CA PRO A 62 -4.87 12.50 7.00
C PRO A 62 -5.46 13.82 7.49
N VAL A 63 -6.33 13.75 8.51
CA VAL A 63 -6.95 14.93 9.12
C VAL A 63 -6.01 15.51 10.17
N ALA A 64 -5.79 16.83 10.11
CA ALA A 64 -5.11 17.60 11.16
C ALA A 64 -3.64 17.25 11.45
N GLN A 65 -2.82 17.06 10.40
CA GLN A 65 -1.37 16.97 10.56
C GLN A 65 -0.67 18.26 10.13
N ASP A 66 0.47 18.52 10.78
CA ASP A 66 1.38 19.60 10.44
C ASP A 66 1.83 19.46 8.97
N GLU A 67 1.73 20.54 8.21
CA GLU A 67 2.02 20.57 6.78
C GLU A 67 3.47 20.12 6.48
N TYR A 68 4.40 20.42 7.39
CA TYR A 68 5.78 19.96 7.27
C TYR A 68 5.89 18.44 7.38
N VAL A 69 5.20 17.82 8.35
CA VAL A 69 5.22 16.35 8.52
C VAL A 69 4.62 15.65 7.29
N LEU A 70 3.55 16.20 6.72
CA LEU A 70 2.97 15.69 5.48
C LEU A 70 3.92 15.83 4.29
N SER A 71 4.61 16.96 4.18
CA SER A 71 5.59 17.19 3.11
C SER A 71 6.74 16.18 3.15
N VAL A 72 7.26 15.86 4.34
CA VAL A 72 8.31 14.83 4.52
C VAL A 72 7.81 13.47 4.06
N PHE A 73 6.57 13.11 4.40
CA PHE A 73 5.97 11.87 3.92
C PHE A 73 5.86 11.83 2.40
N HIS A 74 5.33 12.88 1.77
CA HIS A 74 5.22 12.96 0.31
C HIS A 74 6.59 12.81 -0.37
N GLU A 75 7.63 13.47 0.14
CA GLU A 75 9.00 13.33 -0.39
C GLU A 75 9.48 11.88 -0.35
N GLN A 76 9.25 11.17 0.75
CA GLN A 76 9.66 9.76 0.86
C GLN A 76 8.91 8.86 -0.12
N VAL A 77 7.63 9.12 -0.38
CA VAL A 77 6.85 8.33 -1.35
C VAL A 77 7.26 8.68 -2.79
N GLU A 78 7.50 9.96 -3.10
CA GLU A 78 8.01 10.39 -4.42
C GLU A 78 9.40 9.80 -4.73
N ASN A 79 10.25 9.66 -3.72
CA ASN A 79 11.54 8.96 -3.88
C ASN A 79 11.39 7.48 -4.28
N VAL A 80 10.26 6.85 -3.95
CA VAL A 80 9.93 5.50 -4.44
C VAL A 80 9.35 5.55 -5.85
N LYS A 81 8.51 6.54 -6.15
CA LYS A 81 7.89 6.71 -7.49
C LYS A 81 8.92 7.03 -8.58
N THR A 82 9.99 7.73 -8.23
CA THR A 82 11.09 8.08 -9.14
C THR A 82 12.07 6.93 -9.40
N ASP A 83 11.92 5.79 -8.70
CA ASP A 83 12.70 4.60 -8.97
C ASP A 83 12.39 4.03 -10.37
N ARG A 84 13.42 3.56 -11.08
CA ARG A 84 13.27 2.99 -12.42
C ARG A 84 12.37 1.75 -12.42
N ASP A 85 12.39 0.99 -11.35
CA ASP A 85 11.61 -0.24 -11.18
C ASP A 85 10.22 0.02 -10.56
N PHE A 86 9.87 1.28 -10.28
CA PHE A 86 8.57 1.63 -9.72
C PHE A 86 7.41 1.11 -10.56
N HIS A 87 7.56 1.07 -11.88
CA HIS A 87 6.55 0.56 -12.80
C HIS A 87 6.13 -0.90 -12.51
N HIS A 88 7.03 -1.73 -11.96
CA HIS A 88 6.70 -3.09 -11.53
C HIS A 88 5.79 -3.09 -10.29
N LEU A 89 6.12 -2.25 -9.30
CA LEU A 89 5.30 -2.06 -8.11
C LEU A 89 3.93 -1.49 -8.48
N GLN A 90 3.90 -0.46 -9.33
CA GLN A 90 2.67 0.19 -9.79
C GLN A 90 1.75 -0.81 -10.51
N ARG A 91 2.31 -1.67 -11.37
CA ARG A 91 1.55 -2.74 -12.03
C ARG A 91 0.94 -3.70 -11.03
N MET A 92 1.74 -4.19 -10.07
CA MET A 92 1.26 -5.10 -9.02
C MET A 92 0.13 -4.47 -8.21
N LEU A 93 0.28 -3.20 -7.80
CA LEU A 93 -0.78 -2.47 -7.11
C LEU A 93 -2.04 -2.36 -7.96
N ASN A 94 -1.90 -2.08 -9.26
CA ASN A 94 -3.03 -1.93 -10.18
C ASN A 94 -3.81 -3.22 -10.43
N GLU A 95 -3.12 -4.34 -10.61
CA GLU A 95 -3.70 -5.67 -10.84
C GLU A 95 -4.45 -6.20 -9.60
N ASN A 96 -4.13 -5.66 -8.42
CA ASN A 96 -4.65 -6.10 -7.14
C ASN A 96 -5.59 -5.09 -6.46
N LYS A 97 -6.00 -4.01 -7.14
CA LYS A 97 -6.83 -2.93 -6.57
C LYS A 97 -8.12 -3.41 -5.93
N GLN A 98 -8.72 -4.50 -6.42
CA GLN A 98 -9.95 -5.09 -5.87
C GLN A 98 -9.85 -5.45 -4.38
N VAL A 99 -8.65 -5.74 -3.87
CA VAL A 99 -8.43 -6.17 -2.48
C VAL A 99 -8.22 -5.00 -1.52
N SER A 100 -8.17 -3.75 -2.03
CA SER A 100 -7.76 -2.51 -1.36
C SER A 100 -6.27 -2.43 -1.00
N TYR A 101 -5.71 -1.23 -1.06
CA TYR A 101 -4.32 -0.98 -0.68
C TYR A 101 -4.05 -1.30 0.78
N ALA A 102 -5.06 -1.16 1.65
CA ALA A 102 -4.93 -1.52 3.06
C ALA A 102 -4.61 -3.00 3.27
N ASN A 103 -5.22 -3.90 2.51
CA ASN A 103 -4.92 -5.33 2.62
C ASN A 103 -3.61 -5.69 1.93
N ILE A 104 -3.31 -5.08 0.77
CA ILE A 104 -2.02 -5.26 0.10
C ILE A 104 -0.87 -4.89 1.05
N CYS A 105 -0.91 -3.73 1.70
CA CYS A 105 0.11 -3.29 2.64
C CYS A 105 0.24 -4.22 3.85
N LYS A 106 -0.88 -4.74 4.38
CA LYS A 106 -0.84 -5.71 5.49
C LYS A 106 -0.20 -7.03 5.07
N ILE A 107 -0.50 -7.54 3.88
CA ILE A 107 0.10 -8.76 3.35
C ILE A 107 1.59 -8.55 3.11
N ALA A 108 2.00 -7.40 2.54
CA ALA A 108 3.40 -7.05 2.36
C ALA A 108 4.19 -7.02 3.67
N LEU A 109 3.56 -6.57 4.77
CA LEU A 109 4.14 -6.63 6.12
C LEU A 109 4.18 -8.05 6.73
N GLY A 110 3.74 -9.08 6.01
CA GLY A 110 3.76 -10.48 6.46
C GLY A 110 2.46 -10.96 7.13
N THR A 111 1.37 -10.19 7.04
CA THR A 111 0.08 -10.62 7.60
C THR A 111 -0.47 -11.80 6.80
N ASN A 112 -0.98 -12.83 7.49
CA ASN A 112 -1.51 -14.02 6.83
C ASN A 112 -2.84 -13.69 6.10
N PRO A 113 -2.98 -14.00 4.80
CA PRO A 113 -4.22 -13.87 4.04
C PRO A 113 -5.47 -14.39 4.76
N THR A 114 -5.39 -15.53 5.46
CA THR A 114 -6.55 -16.09 6.18
C THR A 114 -7.12 -15.17 7.25
N SER A 115 -6.28 -14.33 7.88
CA SER A 115 -6.70 -13.37 8.91
C SER A 115 -7.36 -12.11 8.36
N LEU A 116 -7.23 -11.88 7.05
CA LEU A 116 -7.78 -10.72 6.35
C LEU A 116 -9.08 -11.05 5.60
N VAL A 117 -9.51 -12.32 5.61
CA VAL A 117 -10.78 -12.75 5.03
C VAL A 117 -11.93 -12.17 5.84
N GLY A 118 -12.87 -11.54 5.14
CA GLY A 118 -14.05 -10.93 5.75
C GLY A 118 -14.07 -9.40 5.62
N PRO A 119 -15.08 -8.74 6.19
CA PRO A 119 -15.28 -7.30 6.02
C PRO A 119 -14.13 -6.52 6.65
N THR A 120 -13.34 -5.85 5.82
CA THR A 120 -12.30 -4.92 6.26
C THR A 120 -12.88 -3.52 6.30
N LEU A 121 -12.89 -2.91 7.49
CA LEU A 121 -13.18 -1.49 7.62
C LEU A 121 -11.95 -0.69 7.21
N ILE A 122 -12.02 -0.06 6.04
CA ILE A 122 -11.03 0.94 5.62
C ILE A 122 -11.46 2.25 6.26
N ARG A 123 -10.75 2.61 7.34
CA ARG A 123 -10.93 3.89 8.04
C ARG A 123 -10.47 5.02 7.12
N LYS A 124 -11.32 6.04 7.05
CA LYS A 124 -11.03 7.36 6.49
C LYS A 124 -10.12 8.07 7.50
#